data_AF-A0A1D1W4N0-F1
#
_entry.id   AF-A0A1D1W4N0-F1
#
_cell.length_a   1.000
_cell.length_b   1.000
_cell.length_c   1.000
_cell.angle_alpha   90.00
_cell.angle_beta   90.00
_cell.angle_gamma   90.00
#
_symmetry.space_group_name_H-M   'P 1'
#
loop_
_entity.id
_entity.type
_entity.pdbx_description
1 polymer ?
#
loop_
_entity_poly.entity_id
_entity_poly.type
_entity_poly.pdbx_seq_one_letter_code
_entity_poly.pdbx_strand_id
1 'polypeptide(L)'
;MVQALDAELQKMIDEELASLDKEVNTVPNSDDPDAAVSKHMEASLRLWNKLTEIRNNYKVELKKKQDERINFEKDVAVEASKTSSELAALEQEIQRTNKAISSMENQMAQAQAYHQQIQVETKEMEQQVKDLVAEDAALSLEAQEVQKSLNSLEYSIAQAEGDYLRHKSQAEKELALSECTYGKELEEKNQQVNSVDQPASGRIGGAGAAVVQLRPM
;
A
#
# COMPACT_ATOMS: atom_id res chain seq x y z
N MET A 1 -39.95 38.42 -43.43
CA MET A 1 -39.50 39.80 -43.09
C MET A 1 -39.56 40.72 -44.30
N VAL A 2 -38.95 40.38 -45.44
CA VAL A 2 -39.10 41.13 -46.72
C VAL A 2 -40.58 41.22 -47.16
N GLN A 3 -41.31 40.10 -47.10
CA GLN A 3 -42.74 40.06 -47.43
C GLN A 3 -43.63 40.95 -46.56
N ALA A 4 -43.22 41.25 -45.32
CA ALA A 4 -44.01 42.10 -44.41
C ALA A 4 -43.80 43.59 -44.74
N LEU A 5 -42.56 43.98 -45.06
CA LEU A 5 -42.22 45.32 -45.53
C LEU A 5 -42.87 45.64 -46.89
N ASP A 6 -42.90 44.66 -47.79
CA ASP A 6 -43.55 44.83 -49.10
C ASP A 6 -45.08 44.96 -48.95
N ALA A 7 -45.69 44.21 -48.03
CA ALA A 7 -47.13 44.35 -47.73
C ALA A 7 -47.46 45.71 -47.08
N GLU A 8 -46.60 46.22 -46.20
CA GLU A 8 -46.80 47.50 -45.52
C GLU A 8 -46.57 48.69 -46.47
N LEU A 9 -45.62 48.58 -47.39
CA LEU A 9 -45.41 49.54 -48.48
C LEU A 9 -46.59 49.56 -49.45
N GLN A 10 -47.06 48.39 -49.87
CA GLN A 10 -48.21 48.29 -50.77
C GLN A 10 -49.45 48.91 -50.12
N LYS A 11 -49.66 48.67 -48.82
CA LYS A 11 -50.75 49.30 -48.06
C LYS A 11 -50.64 50.83 -47.99
N MET A 12 -49.45 51.38 -47.71
CA MET A 12 -49.26 52.85 -47.70
C MET A 12 -49.48 53.48 -49.08
N ILE A 13 -49.07 52.80 -50.16
CA ILE A 13 -49.31 53.24 -51.54
C ILE A 13 -50.82 53.20 -51.86
N ASP A 14 -51.50 52.12 -51.50
CA ASP A 14 -52.93 51.94 -51.77
C ASP A 14 -53.80 52.94 -50.99
N GLU A 15 -53.46 53.23 -49.73
CA GLU A 15 -54.16 54.22 -48.89
C GLU A 15 -53.99 55.66 -49.42
N GLU A 16 -52.80 56.03 -49.90
CA GLU A 16 -52.56 57.35 -50.47
C GLU A 16 -53.14 57.51 -51.89
N LEU A 17 -53.13 56.46 -52.72
CA LEU A 17 -53.83 56.46 -54.01
C LEU A 17 -55.35 56.63 -53.82
N ALA A 18 -55.93 55.99 -52.80
CA ALA A 18 -57.34 56.14 -52.46
C ALA A 18 -57.68 57.55 -51.92
N SER A 19 -56.73 58.19 -51.22
CA SER A 19 -56.87 59.59 -50.77
C SER A 19 -56.85 60.57 -51.94
N LEU A 20 -55.98 60.32 -52.93
CA LEU A 20 -55.87 61.15 -54.13
C LEU A 20 -57.06 61.05 -55.07
N ASP A 21 -57.62 59.85 -55.25
CA ASP A 21 -58.80 59.63 -56.09
C ASP A 21 -60.02 60.43 -55.55
N LYS A 22 -60.06 60.71 -54.25
CA LYS A 22 -61.03 61.62 -53.63
C LYS A 22 -60.73 63.10 -53.86
N GLU A 23 -59.46 63.53 -53.84
CA GLU A 23 -59.08 64.93 -54.08
C GLU A 23 -59.19 65.34 -55.55
N VAL A 24 -58.89 64.45 -56.50
CA VAL A 24 -58.97 64.73 -57.94
C VAL A 24 -60.43 64.73 -58.42
N ASN A 25 -61.29 63.85 -57.91
CA ASN A 25 -62.72 63.81 -58.25
C ASN A 25 -63.57 64.91 -57.57
N THR A 26 -62.97 65.76 -56.73
CA THR A 26 -63.67 66.89 -56.07
C THR A 26 -63.33 68.25 -56.67
N VAL A 27 -62.56 68.31 -57.76
CA VAL A 27 -62.37 69.55 -58.53
C VAL A 27 -63.71 69.92 -59.18
N PRO A 28 -64.38 71.02 -58.79
CA PRO A 28 -65.62 71.43 -59.44
C PRO A 28 -65.34 71.72 -60.91
N ASN A 29 -66.27 71.38 -61.81
CA ASN A 29 -66.28 71.90 -63.18
C ASN A 29 -66.20 73.43 -63.12
N SER A 30 -64.98 73.95 -63.26
CA SER A 30 -64.68 75.37 -63.37
C SER A 30 -64.86 75.73 -64.83
N ASP A 31 -65.65 76.75 -65.13
CA ASP A 31 -65.80 77.31 -66.49
C ASP A 31 -64.50 77.98 -66.99
N ASP A 32 -63.46 78.06 -66.13
CA ASP A 32 -62.11 78.52 -66.44
C ASP A 32 -61.12 77.33 -66.54
N PRO A 33 -60.69 76.94 -67.75
CA PRO A 33 -59.82 75.79 -67.98
C PRO A 33 -58.40 75.98 -67.42
N ASP A 34 -57.89 77.21 -67.33
CA ASP A 34 -56.52 77.46 -66.84
C ASP A 34 -56.42 77.25 -65.32
N ALA A 35 -57.48 77.56 -64.56
CA ALA A 35 -57.56 77.31 -63.12
C ALA A 35 -57.66 75.81 -62.76
N ALA A 36 -58.32 75.02 -63.61
CA ALA A 36 -58.42 73.57 -63.45
C ALA A 36 -57.07 72.87 -63.70
N VAL A 37 -56.34 73.31 -64.73
CA VAL A 37 -54.99 72.80 -65.04
C VAL A 37 -54.01 73.12 -63.90
N SER A 38 -54.07 74.33 -63.32
CA SER A 38 -53.20 74.71 -62.20
C SER A 38 -53.45 73.86 -60.95
N LYS A 39 -54.71 73.62 -60.57
CA LYS A 39 -55.06 72.74 -59.43
C LYS A 39 -54.63 71.29 -59.65
N HIS A 40 -54.78 70.78 -60.87
CA HIS A 40 -54.32 69.43 -61.23
C HIS A 40 -52.79 69.33 -61.16
N MET A 41 -52.06 70.37 -61.59
CA MET A 41 -50.61 70.45 -61.50
C MET A 41 -50.14 70.48 -60.03
N GLU A 42 -50.80 71.25 -59.17
CA GLU A 42 -50.51 71.28 -57.73
C GLU A 42 -50.77 69.94 -57.04
N ALA A 43 -51.88 69.26 -57.36
CA ALA A 43 -52.19 67.92 -56.84
C ALA A 43 -51.14 66.88 -57.29
N SER A 44 -50.71 66.95 -58.55
CA SER A 44 -49.67 66.07 -59.10
C SER A 44 -48.31 66.29 -58.42
N LEU A 45 -47.94 67.55 -58.15
CA LEU A 45 -46.71 67.89 -57.41
C LEU A 45 -46.76 67.41 -55.95
N ARG A 46 -47.90 67.55 -55.27
CA ARG A 46 -48.09 67.02 -53.90
C ARG A 46 -47.96 65.50 -53.87
N LEU A 47 -48.59 64.80 -54.82
CA LEU A 47 -48.45 63.35 -54.96
C LEU A 47 -46.98 62.96 -55.17
N TRP A 48 -46.30 63.61 -56.10
CA TRP A 48 -44.90 63.31 -56.39
C TRP A 48 -44.00 63.51 -55.17
N ASN A 49 -44.23 64.56 -54.38
CA ASN A 49 -43.52 64.80 -53.12
C ASN A 49 -43.80 63.70 -52.09
N LYS A 50 -45.06 63.32 -51.89
CA LYS A 50 -45.45 62.22 -50.98
C LYS A 50 -44.84 60.89 -51.39
N LEU A 51 -44.91 60.52 -52.67
CA LEU A 51 -44.31 59.29 -53.18
C LEU A 51 -42.79 59.28 -53.00
N THR A 52 -42.14 60.45 -53.16
CA THR A 52 -40.70 60.61 -52.91
C THR A 52 -40.37 60.43 -51.43
N GLU A 53 -41.19 60.97 -50.54
CA GLU A 53 -41.05 60.79 -49.09
C GLU A 53 -41.23 59.33 -48.67
N ILE A 54 -42.29 58.66 -49.13
CA ILE A 54 -42.53 57.23 -48.89
C ILE A 54 -41.34 56.39 -49.38
N ARG A 55 -40.84 56.65 -50.59
CA ARG A 55 -39.66 55.96 -51.13
C ARG A 55 -38.43 56.16 -50.26
N ASN A 56 -38.17 57.39 -49.80
CA ASN A 56 -37.03 57.70 -48.96
C ASN A 56 -37.16 57.03 -47.57
N ASN A 57 -38.34 57.08 -46.96
CA ASN A 57 -38.61 56.43 -45.66
C ASN A 57 -38.45 54.91 -45.76
N TYR A 58 -38.99 54.28 -46.81
CA TYR A 58 -38.81 52.85 -47.05
C TYR A 58 -37.34 52.49 -47.22
N LYS A 59 -36.57 53.28 -47.97
CA LYS A 59 -35.13 53.05 -48.15
C LYS A 59 -34.37 53.12 -46.83
N VAL A 60 -34.72 54.07 -45.95
CA VAL A 60 -34.12 54.20 -44.61
C VAL A 60 -34.49 53.02 -43.73
N GLU A 61 -35.75 52.63 -43.67
CA GLU A 61 -36.19 51.50 -42.83
C GLU A 61 -35.62 50.17 -43.34
N LEU A 62 -35.57 49.98 -44.67
CA LEU A 62 -34.94 48.81 -45.27
C LEU A 62 -33.45 48.71 -44.89
N LYS A 63 -32.72 49.83 -44.96
CA LYS A 63 -31.31 49.88 -44.54
C LYS A 63 -31.16 49.56 -43.05
N LYS A 64 -32.00 50.15 -42.19
CA LYS A 64 -32.01 49.86 -40.76
C LYS A 64 -32.28 48.39 -40.47
N LYS A 65 -33.24 47.76 -41.17
CA LYS A 65 -33.50 46.32 -41.04
C LYS A 65 -32.37 45.44 -41.56
N GLN A 66 -31.68 45.87 -42.62
CA GLN A 66 -30.47 45.20 -43.09
C GLN A 66 -29.35 45.27 -42.04
N ASP A 67 -29.12 46.43 -41.42
CA ASP A 67 -28.12 46.60 -40.37
C ASP A 67 -28.48 45.80 -39.11
N GLU A 68 -29.76 45.78 -38.68
CA GLU A 68 -30.26 44.93 -37.59
C GLU A 68 -30.01 43.44 -37.89
N ARG A 69 -30.30 42.98 -39.11
CA ARG A 69 -30.05 41.59 -39.53
C ARG A 69 -28.56 41.25 -39.50
N ILE A 70 -27.70 42.13 -40.02
CA ILE A 70 -26.24 41.93 -40.02
C ILE A 70 -25.72 41.84 -38.59
N ASN A 71 -26.20 42.69 -37.68
CA ASN A 71 -25.77 42.66 -36.28
C ASN A 71 -26.24 41.37 -35.59
N PHE A 72 -27.49 40.96 -35.80
CA PHE A 72 -27.98 39.69 -35.27
C PHE A 72 -27.17 38.49 -35.78
N GLU A 73 -26.86 38.43 -37.09
CA GLU A 73 -26.02 37.37 -37.64
C GLU A 73 -24.61 37.34 -37.03
N LYS A 74 -24.03 38.51 -36.76
CA LYS A 74 -22.74 38.61 -36.06
C LYS A 74 -22.85 38.10 -34.63
N ASP A 75 -23.88 38.50 -33.88
CA ASP A 75 -24.07 38.06 -32.49
C ASP A 75 -24.27 36.54 -32.43
N VAL A 76 -25.07 35.97 -33.33
CA VAL A 76 -25.25 34.52 -33.45
C VAL A 76 -23.94 33.82 -33.80
N ALA A 77 -23.15 34.36 -34.73
CA ALA A 77 -21.86 33.78 -35.10
C ALA A 77 -20.85 33.82 -33.94
N VAL A 78 -20.86 34.90 -33.14
CA VAL A 78 -20.01 35.02 -31.94
C VAL A 78 -20.43 33.99 -30.89
N GLU A 79 -21.72 33.85 -30.61
CA GLU A 79 -22.18 32.88 -29.62
C GLU A 79 -21.98 31.42 -30.10
N ALA A 80 -22.16 31.16 -31.40
CA ALA A 80 -21.85 29.86 -31.99
C ALA A 80 -20.35 29.52 -31.90
N SER A 81 -19.47 30.49 -32.14
CA SER A 81 -18.03 30.32 -31.99
C SER A 81 -17.64 30.04 -30.52
N LYS A 82 -18.23 30.80 -29.59
CA LYS A 82 -18.01 30.62 -28.15
C LYS A 82 -18.46 29.25 -27.67
N THR A 83 -19.69 28.85 -27.97
CA THR A 83 -20.22 27.52 -27.61
C THR A 83 -19.42 26.38 -28.24
N SER A 84 -18.97 26.53 -29.49
CA SER A 84 -18.08 25.55 -30.12
C SER A 84 -16.73 25.44 -29.40
N SER A 85 -16.17 26.55 -28.93
CA SER A 85 -14.90 26.55 -28.18
C SER A 85 -15.05 25.91 -26.79
N GLU A 86 -16.17 26.15 -26.11
CA GLU A 86 -16.49 25.54 -24.82
C GLU A 86 -16.68 24.02 -24.94
N LEU A 87 -17.38 23.56 -25.99
CA LEU A 87 -17.53 22.13 -26.28
C LEU A 87 -16.18 21.45 -26.55
N ALA A 88 -15.30 22.09 -27.33
CA ALA A 88 -13.97 21.56 -27.59
C ALA A 88 -13.12 21.48 -26.31
N ALA A 89 -13.25 22.45 -25.40
CA ALA A 89 -12.57 22.43 -24.11
C ALA A 89 -13.07 21.29 -23.21
N LEU A 90 -14.39 21.10 -23.13
CA LEU A 90 -15.00 19.99 -22.39
C LEU A 90 -14.57 18.63 -22.93
N GLU A 91 -14.50 18.48 -24.25
CA GLU A 91 -14.05 17.22 -24.86
C GLU A 91 -12.59 16.90 -24.51
N GLN A 92 -11.71 17.91 -24.49
CA GLN A 92 -10.33 17.71 -24.02
C GLN A 92 -10.26 17.33 -22.54
N GLU A 93 -11.10 17.92 -21.69
CA GLU A 93 -11.15 17.58 -20.27
C GLU A 93 -11.63 16.15 -20.03
N ILE A 94 -12.65 15.70 -20.77
CA ILE A 94 -13.10 14.30 -20.76
C ILE A 94 -11.97 13.36 -21.17
N GLN A 95 -11.23 13.69 -22.23
CA GLN A 95 -10.09 12.87 -22.66
C GLN A 95 -8.98 12.81 -21.61
N ARG A 96 -8.66 13.93 -20.93
CA ARG A 96 -7.68 13.96 -19.83
C ARG A 96 -8.14 13.09 -18.66
N THR A 97 -9.41 13.21 -18.30
CA THR A 97 -10.00 12.44 -17.20
C THR A 97 -9.99 10.95 -17.51
N ASN A 98 -10.36 10.55 -18.74
CA ASN A 98 -10.33 9.15 -19.16
C ASN A 98 -8.91 8.55 -19.12
N LYS A 99 -7.90 9.33 -19.52
CA LYS A 99 -6.49 8.91 -19.39
C LYS A 99 -6.08 8.74 -17.93
N ALA A 100 -6.49 9.65 -17.05
CA ALA A 100 -6.23 9.54 -15.62
C ALA A 100 -6.90 8.31 -14.99
N ILE A 101 -8.17 8.05 -15.34
CA ILE A 101 -8.91 6.85 -14.91
C ILE A 101 -8.17 5.59 -15.36
N SER A 102 -7.79 5.50 -16.64
CA SER A 102 -7.05 4.34 -17.17
C SER A 102 -5.71 4.11 -16.43
N SER A 103 -5.02 5.20 -16.08
CA SER A 103 -3.78 5.12 -15.30
C SER A 103 -4.03 4.60 -13.88
N MET A 104 -5.11 5.06 -13.23
CA MET A 104 -5.47 4.59 -11.88
C MET A 104 -5.92 3.14 -11.89
N GLU A 105 -6.70 2.70 -12.89
CA GLU A 105 -7.10 1.30 -13.05
C GLU A 105 -5.89 0.38 -13.17
N ASN A 106 -4.89 0.77 -13.96
CA ASN A 106 -3.63 0.02 -14.08
C ASN A 106 -2.87 -0.05 -12.75
N GLN A 107 -2.80 1.06 -12.00
CA GLN A 107 -2.17 1.08 -10.67
C GLN A 107 -2.94 0.20 -9.67
N MET A 108 -4.26 0.22 -9.70
CA MET A 108 -5.11 -0.63 -8.85
C MET A 108 -4.92 -2.11 -9.19
N ALA A 109 -4.86 -2.47 -10.48
CA ALA A 109 -4.59 -3.84 -10.90
C ALA A 109 -3.21 -4.33 -10.41
N GLN A 110 -2.18 -3.48 -10.52
CA GLN A 110 -0.85 -3.79 -9.99
C GLN A 110 -0.86 -3.96 -8.47
N ALA A 111 -1.51 -3.05 -7.74
CA ALA A 111 -1.63 -3.13 -6.28
C ALA A 111 -2.38 -4.40 -5.83
N GLN A 112 -3.42 -4.81 -6.56
CA GLN A 112 -4.14 -6.06 -6.29
C GLN A 112 -3.25 -7.29 -6.53
N ALA A 113 -2.46 -7.30 -7.60
CA ALA A 113 -1.51 -8.39 -7.85
C ALA A 113 -0.46 -8.51 -6.73
N TYR A 114 0.12 -7.38 -6.30
CA TYR A 114 1.04 -7.37 -5.15
C TYR A 114 0.37 -7.84 -3.86
N HIS A 115 -0.87 -7.43 -3.61
CA HIS A 115 -1.60 -7.88 -2.43
C HIS A 115 -1.83 -9.40 -2.44
N GLN A 116 -2.20 -9.97 -3.59
CA GLN A 116 -2.35 -11.43 -3.74
C GLN A 116 -1.03 -12.16 -3.50
N GLN A 117 0.08 -11.66 -4.02
CA GLN A 117 1.40 -12.23 -3.77
C GLN A 117 1.75 -12.23 -2.28
N ILE A 118 1.59 -11.09 -1.61
CA ILE A 118 1.85 -10.97 -0.16
C ILE A 118 0.97 -11.93 0.64
N GLN A 119 -0.29 -12.11 0.27
CA GLN A 119 -1.16 -13.08 0.95
C GLN A 119 -0.66 -14.52 0.81
N VAL A 120 -0.13 -14.90 -0.35
CA VAL A 120 0.46 -16.24 -0.56
C VAL A 120 1.72 -16.38 0.30
N GLU A 121 2.65 -15.43 0.21
CA GLU A 121 3.89 -15.44 1.01
C GLU A 121 3.61 -15.47 2.51
N THR A 122 2.60 -14.73 2.98
CA THR A 122 2.19 -14.74 4.40
C THR A 122 1.70 -16.11 4.83
N LYS A 123 0.88 -16.79 4.01
CA LYS A 123 0.41 -18.15 4.31
C LYS A 123 1.56 -19.16 4.34
N GLU A 124 2.52 -19.03 3.43
CA GLU A 124 3.71 -19.88 3.42
C GLU A 124 4.56 -19.67 4.68
N MET A 125 4.80 -18.41 5.06
CA MET A 125 5.52 -18.09 6.31
C MET A 125 4.75 -18.59 7.55
N GLU A 126 3.43 -18.43 7.61
CA GLU A 126 2.61 -18.97 8.70
C GLU A 126 2.74 -20.49 8.82
N GLN A 127 2.82 -21.20 7.69
CA GLN A 127 3.01 -22.64 7.70
C GLN A 127 4.42 -23.01 8.18
N GLN A 128 5.46 -22.33 7.68
CA GLN A 128 6.84 -22.54 8.13
C GLN A 128 7.00 -22.33 9.64
N VAL A 129 6.37 -21.29 10.20
CA VAL A 129 6.39 -21.03 11.64
C VAL A 129 5.71 -22.16 12.41
N LYS A 130 4.57 -22.69 11.93
CA LYS A 130 3.90 -23.83 12.57
C LYS A 130 4.78 -25.08 12.58
N ASP A 131 5.45 -25.35 11.47
CA ASP A 131 6.32 -26.52 11.34
C ASP A 131 7.52 -26.41 12.30
N LEU A 132 8.14 -25.23 12.37
CA LEU A 132 9.23 -24.96 13.32
C LEU A 132 8.79 -25.07 14.78
N VAL A 133 7.59 -24.60 15.13
CA VAL A 133 7.05 -24.74 16.50
C VAL A 133 6.82 -26.22 16.84
N ALA A 134 6.35 -27.02 15.87
CA ALA A 134 6.17 -28.46 16.08
C ALA A 134 7.52 -29.19 16.25
N GLU A 135 8.54 -28.81 15.47
CA GLU A 135 9.89 -29.35 15.59
C GLU A 135 10.53 -28.99 16.94
N ASP A 136 10.43 -27.74 17.37
CA ASP A 136 10.95 -27.27 18.67
C ASP A 136 10.29 -28.02 19.85
N ALA A 137 8.98 -28.27 19.77
CA ALA A 137 8.27 -29.06 20.76
C ALA A 137 8.77 -30.52 20.81
N ALA A 138 9.04 -31.12 19.66
CA ALA A 138 9.57 -32.48 19.57
C ALA A 138 11.00 -32.57 20.17
N LEU A 139 11.87 -31.65 19.80
CA LEU A 139 13.24 -31.57 20.34
C LEU A 139 13.25 -31.30 21.85
N SER A 140 12.33 -30.47 22.34
CA SER A 140 12.18 -30.23 23.78
C SER A 140 11.82 -31.50 24.55
N LEU A 141 10.95 -32.35 24.00
CA LEU A 141 10.61 -33.64 24.61
C LEU A 141 11.81 -34.61 24.57
N GLU A 142 12.54 -34.67 23.47
CA GLU A 142 13.74 -35.50 23.36
C GLU A 142 14.80 -35.08 24.39
N ALA A 143 15.05 -33.77 24.53
CA ALA A 143 15.98 -33.22 25.51
C ALA A 143 15.60 -33.62 26.95
N GLN A 144 14.31 -33.58 27.29
CA GLN A 144 13.83 -34.04 28.61
C GLN A 144 14.10 -35.53 28.83
N GLU A 145 13.92 -36.37 27.81
CA GLU A 145 14.13 -37.81 27.93
C GLU A 145 15.63 -38.16 28.06
N VAL A 146 16.48 -37.45 27.31
CA VAL A 146 17.93 -37.53 27.46
C VAL A 146 18.35 -37.11 28.87
N GLN A 147 17.79 -36.03 29.41
CA GLN A 147 18.10 -35.58 30.77
C GLN A 147 17.71 -36.61 31.84
N LYS A 148 16.54 -37.26 31.72
CA LYS A 148 16.16 -38.34 32.63
C LYS A 148 17.12 -39.52 32.56
N SER A 149 17.51 -39.90 31.34
CA SER A 149 18.48 -40.99 31.11
C SER A 149 19.83 -40.67 31.74
N LEU A 150 20.30 -39.42 31.59
CA LEU A 150 21.55 -38.95 32.19
C LEU A 150 21.49 -38.98 33.72
N ASN A 151 20.42 -38.48 34.33
CA ASN A 151 20.22 -38.55 35.78
C ASN A 151 20.21 -39.99 36.30
N SER A 152 19.60 -40.93 35.55
CA SER A 152 19.60 -42.35 35.91
C SER A 152 21.01 -42.96 35.85
N LEU A 153 21.81 -42.59 34.84
CA LEU A 153 23.19 -43.04 34.71
C LEU A 153 24.07 -42.48 35.84
N GLU A 154 23.93 -41.19 36.17
CA GLU A 154 24.65 -40.57 37.28
C GLU A 154 24.37 -41.29 38.61
N TYR A 155 23.10 -41.62 38.88
CA TYR A 155 22.73 -42.40 40.06
C TYR A 155 23.37 -43.80 40.06
N SER A 156 23.33 -44.50 38.92
CA SER A 156 23.93 -45.82 38.78
C SER A 156 25.46 -45.80 38.99
N ILE A 157 26.14 -44.76 38.49
CA ILE A 157 27.58 -44.58 38.68
C ILE A 157 27.88 -44.33 40.16
N ALA A 158 27.17 -43.41 40.81
CA ALA A 158 27.36 -43.11 42.23
C ALA A 158 27.15 -44.36 43.12
N GLN A 159 26.18 -45.20 42.78
CA GLN A 159 25.97 -46.48 43.47
C GLN A 159 27.15 -47.44 43.26
N ALA A 160 27.60 -47.61 42.01
CA ALA A 160 28.73 -48.48 41.68
C ALA A 160 30.04 -48.01 42.35
N GLU A 161 30.28 -46.70 42.41
CA GLU A 161 31.42 -46.11 43.14
C GLU A 161 31.35 -46.41 44.65
N GLY A 162 30.16 -46.29 45.24
CA GLY A 162 29.93 -46.63 46.65
C GLY A 162 30.19 -48.11 46.95
N ASP A 163 29.70 -49.01 46.11
CA ASP A 163 29.92 -50.45 46.24
C ASP A 163 31.40 -50.81 46.05
N TYR A 164 32.08 -50.21 45.06
CA TYR A 164 33.52 -50.37 44.86
C TYR A 164 34.31 -49.96 46.11
N LEU A 165 34.02 -48.80 46.69
CA LEU A 165 34.71 -48.33 47.91
C LEU A 165 34.50 -49.26 49.10
N ARG A 166 33.30 -49.84 49.26
CA ARG A 166 33.01 -50.83 50.30
C ARG A 166 33.84 -52.10 50.10
N HIS A 167 33.83 -52.66 48.89
CA HIS A 167 34.60 -53.86 48.57
C HIS A 167 36.10 -53.63 48.73
N LYS A 168 36.61 -52.48 48.30
CA LYS A 168 38.01 -52.09 48.52
C LYS A 168 38.36 -52.07 50.01
N SER A 169 37.55 -51.41 50.84
CA SER A 169 37.78 -51.36 52.29
C SER A 169 37.71 -52.74 52.95
N GLN A 170 36.81 -53.61 52.49
CA GLN A 170 36.73 -54.99 52.99
C GLN A 170 37.98 -55.79 52.62
N ALA A 171 38.43 -55.72 51.36
CA ALA A 171 39.64 -56.39 50.91
C ALA A 171 40.89 -55.91 51.66
N GLU A 172 41.02 -54.61 51.92
CA GLU A 172 42.11 -54.05 52.74
C GLU A 172 42.11 -54.59 54.17
N LYS A 173 40.92 -54.73 54.79
CA LYS A 173 40.79 -55.32 56.14
C LYS A 173 41.16 -56.80 56.17
N GLU A 174 40.67 -57.57 55.20
CA GLU A 174 40.98 -59.00 55.07
C GLU A 174 42.48 -59.23 54.85
N LEU A 175 43.12 -58.40 54.02
CA LEU A 175 44.56 -58.42 53.82
C LEU A 175 45.30 -58.16 55.14
N ALA A 176 44.97 -57.08 55.85
CA ALA A 176 45.62 -56.74 57.13
C ALA A 176 45.45 -57.84 58.20
N LEU A 177 44.28 -58.49 58.26
CA LEU A 177 44.04 -59.64 59.14
C LEU A 177 44.90 -60.85 58.76
N SER A 178 45.03 -61.13 57.46
CA SER A 178 45.88 -62.21 56.96
C SER A 178 47.35 -61.95 57.29
N GLU A 179 47.85 -60.73 57.08
CA GLU A 179 49.21 -60.31 57.40
C GLU A 179 49.49 -60.41 58.91
N CYS A 180 48.53 -60.02 59.76
CA CYS A 180 48.65 -60.15 61.21
C CYS A 180 48.73 -61.63 61.64
N THR A 181 47.90 -62.50 61.05
CA THR A 181 47.89 -63.93 61.34
C THR A 181 49.22 -64.57 60.93
N TYR A 182 49.69 -64.33 59.70
CA TYR A 182 50.98 -64.83 59.23
C TYR A 182 52.16 -64.31 60.07
N GLY A 183 52.13 -63.04 60.50
CA GLY A 183 53.15 -62.49 61.38
C GLY A 183 53.26 -63.24 62.70
N LYS A 184 52.13 -63.57 63.32
CA LYS A 184 52.08 -64.36 64.56
C LYS A 184 52.62 -65.78 64.35
N GLU A 185 52.18 -66.46 63.30
CA GLU A 185 52.68 -67.81 62.97
C GLU A 185 54.20 -67.82 62.72
N LEU A 186 54.74 -66.79 62.09
CA LEU A 186 56.17 -66.63 61.87
C LEU A 186 56.93 -66.42 63.18
N GLU A 187 56.39 -65.61 64.09
CA GLU A 187 56.95 -65.36 65.41
C GLU A 187 56.93 -66.62 66.28
N GLU A 188 55.83 -67.37 66.28
CA GLU A 188 55.71 -68.69 66.93
C GLU A 188 56.74 -69.68 66.40
N LYS A 189 56.90 -69.78 65.06
CA LYS A 189 57.93 -70.62 64.45
C LYS A 189 59.34 -70.18 64.84
N ASN A 190 59.62 -68.88 64.87
CA ASN A 190 60.93 -68.37 65.29
C ASN A 190 61.24 -68.68 66.76
N GLN A 191 60.25 -68.59 67.65
CA GLN A 191 60.39 -69.01 69.05
C GLN A 191 60.64 -70.52 69.17
N GLN A 192 59.96 -71.32 68.35
CA GLN A 192 60.19 -72.76 68.27
C GLN A 192 61.61 -73.10 67.78
N VAL A 193 62.14 -72.37 66.80
CA VAL A 193 63.52 -72.54 66.33
C VAL A 193 64.53 -72.12 67.41
N ASN A 194 64.33 -70.98 68.05
CA ASN A 194 65.23 -70.48 69.11
C ASN A 194 65.22 -71.34 70.39
N SER A 195 64.16 -72.10 70.63
CA SER A 195 64.11 -73.08 71.74
C SER A 195 64.78 -74.42 71.41
N VAL A 196 65.05 -74.71 70.14
CA VAL A 196 65.84 -75.88 69.70
C VAL A 196 67.35 -75.59 69.75
N ASP A 197 67.76 -74.32 69.67
CA ASP A 197 69.17 -73.86 69.71
C ASP A 197 69.70 -73.52 71.13
N GLN A 198 69.02 -73.89 72.21
CA GLN A 198 69.63 -73.91 73.56
C GLN A 198 70.31 -75.26 73.83
N PRO A 199 71.65 -75.39 73.68
CA PRO A 199 72.35 -76.46 74.34
C PRO A 199 72.38 -76.17 75.85
N ALA A 200 71.84 -77.12 76.61
CA ALA A 200 72.22 -77.29 78.00
C ALA A 200 73.74 -77.46 78.07
N SER A 201 74.49 -76.39 78.40
CA SER A 201 75.92 -76.48 78.68
C SER A 201 76.21 -75.97 80.07
N GLY A 202 76.66 -76.91 80.92
CA GLY A 202 77.02 -76.68 82.31
C GLY A 202 78.25 -75.79 82.49
N ARG A 203 78.17 -74.96 83.54
CA ARG A 203 79.16 -74.80 84.62
C ARG A 203 80.62 -75.18 84.30
N ILE A 204 81.47 -74.20 83.95
CA ILE A 204 82.89 -74.09 84.39
C ILE A 204 83.26 -72.59 84.46
N GLY A 205 83.94 -72.18 85.55
CA GLY A 205 84.38 -70.80 85.78
C GLY A 205 85.64 -70.40 85.00
N GLY A 206 85.95 -69.10 85.03
CA GLY A 206 87.18 -68.56 84.48
C GLY A 206 87.09 -67.05 84.27
N ALA A 207 88.10 -66.33 84.75
CA ALA A 207 88.14 -64.89 84.94
C ALA A 207 88.37 -64.07 83.66
N GLY A 208 87.95 -62.79 83.73
CA GLY A 208 88.67 -61.64 83.17
C GLY A 208 88.41 -61.30 81.70
N ALA A 209 87.76 -60.16 81.47
CA ALA A 209 88.28 -59.03 80.69
C ALA A 209 87.20 -57.95 80.50
N ALA A 210 87.64 -56.71 80.58
CA ALA A 210 86.87 -55.48 80.49
C ALA A 210 86.49 -55.10 79.04
N VAL A 211 85.91 -53.90 78.89
CA VAL A 211 85.82 -53.04 77.67
C VAL A 211 84.57 -53.31 76.82
N VAL A 212 83.72 -52.35 76.39
CA VAL A 212 83.67 -50.88 76.49
C VAL A 212 82.26 -50.41 76.16
N GLN A 213 81.86 -49.27 76.74
CA GLN A 213 80.69 -48.47 76.35
C GLN A 213 80.80 -47.98 74.91
N LEU A 214 79.75 -48.09 74.10
CA LEU A 214 79.50 -47.16 72.99
C LEU A 214 77.98 -47.08 72.70
N ARG A 215 77.36 -46.01 73.19
CA ARG A 215 76.24 -45.29 72.55
C ARG A 215 76.84 -44.38 71.45
N PRO A 216 76.06 -43.68 70.60
CA PRO A 216 74.73 -43.92 70.02
C PRO A 216 74.69 -43.56 68.51
N MET A 217 73.52 -43.68 67.86
CA MET A 217 72.80 -42.59 67.15
C MET A 217 71.35 -43.01 66.93
#